data_AF-A0A1B6VM97-F1
#
_entry.id   AF-A0A1B6VM97-F1
#
_cell.length_a   1.000
_cell.length_b   1.000
_cell.length_c   1.000
_cell.angle_alpha   90.00
_cell.angle_beta   90.00
_cell.angle_gamma   90.00
#
_symmetry.space_group_name_H-M   'P 1'
#
loop_
_entity.id
_entity.type
_entity.pdbx_description
1 polymer ?
#
loop_
_entity_poly.entity_id
_entity_poly.type
_entity_poly.pdbx_seq_one_letter_code
_entity_poly.pdbx_strand_id
1 'polypeptide(L)' 'MSQNPALPPSSTDDSKAFRHDLRNALSPAMLCADILTSHSDESVRKHAGTIVEALEKALRLLKKPTSSQ' A
#
# COMPACT_ATOMS: atom_id res chain seq x y z
N MET A 1 -7.54 -46.07 -0.82
CA MET A 1 -7.29 -44.81 -1.53
C MET A 1 -8.35 -43.82 -1.08
N SER A 2 -8.04 -42.95 -0.09
CA SER A 2 -9.01 -42.01 0.47
C SER A 2 -8.57 -40.60 0.06
N GLN A 3 -9.31 -39.99 -0.87
CA GLN A 3 -9.03 -38.63 -1.32
C GLN A 3 -9.52 -37.63 -0.27
N ASN A 4 -8.61 -36.77 0.16
CA ASN A 4 -8.85 -35.63 1.04
C ASN A 4 -9.55 -34.53 0.22
N PRO A 5 -10.69 -33.95 0.64
CA PRO A 5 -11.30 -32.87 -0.12
C PRO A 5 -10.45 -31.60 0.05
N ALA A 6 -9.80 -31.17 -1.03
CA ALA A 6 -9.09 -29.90 -1.07
C ALA A 6 -10.10 -28.75 -0.91
N LEU A 7 -9.94 -28.00 0.18
CA LEU A 7 -10.73 -26.79 0.47
C LEU A 7 -10.53 -25.75 -0.65
N PRO A 8 -11.57 -24.96 -1.00
CA PRO A 8 -11.46 -23.91 -2.01
C PRO A 8 -10.50 -22.81 -1.54
N PRO A 9 -9.72 -22.19 -2.44
CA PRO A 9 -8.84 -21.08 -2.10
C PRO A 9 -9.66 -19.93 -1.53
N SER A 10 -9.43 -19.63 -0.26
CA SER A 10 -10.06 -18.56 0.48
C SER A 10 -9.68 -17.20 -0.13
N SER A 11 -10.65 -16.48 -0.68
CA SER A 11 -10.55 -15.15 -1.32
C SER A 11 -9.93 -14.05 -0.44
N THR A 12 -9.69 -14.35 0.84
CA THR A 12 -9.03 -13.49 1.81
C THR A 12 -7.52 -13.37 1.55
N ASP A 13 -6.91 -14.37 0.91
CA ASP A 13 -5.45 -14.39 0.65
C ASP A 13 -5.07 -13.42 -0.48
N ASP A 14 -5.89 -13.35 -1.54
CA ASP A 14 -5.68 -12.45 -2.68
C ASP A 14 -5.66 -10.97 -2.26
N SER A 15 -6.52 -10.60 -1.31
CA SER A 15 -6.55 -9.23 -0.76
C SER A 15 -5.32 -8.92 0.09
N LYS A 16 -4.68 -9.93 0.69
CA LYS A 16 -3.44 -9.75 1.45
C LYS A 16 -2.24 -9.65 0.51
N ALA A 17 -2.17 -10.52 -0.49
CA ALA A 17 -1.16 -10.49 -1.54
C ALA A 17 -1.19 -9.16 -2.31
N PHE A 18 -2.38 -8.71 -2.75
CA PHE A 18 -2.54 -7.43 -3.45
C PHE A 18 -2.07 -6.23 -2.61
N ARG A 19 -2.39 -6.18 -1.31
CA ARG A 19 -1.92 -5.11 -0.42
C ARG A 19 -0.40 -5.13 -0.25
N HIS A 20 0.19 -6.31 -0.18
CA HIS A 20 1.64 -6.47 -0.09
C HIS A 20 2.33 -5.99 -1.37
N ASP A 21 1.84 -6.41 -2.54
CA ASP A 21 2.42 -6.05 -3.82
C ASP A 21 2.26 -4.56 -4.11
N LEU A 22 1.09 -3.98 -3.80
CA LEU A 22 0.88 -2.54 -3.90
C LEU A 22 1.84 -1.77 -2.98
N ARG A 23 2.04 -2.24 -1.74
CA ARG A 23 2.99 -1.62 -0.82
C ARG A 23 4.41 -1.67 -1.40
N ASN A 24 4.82 -2.80 -1.97
CA ASN A 24 6.14 -2.93 -2.60
C ASN A 24 6.30 -2.02 -3.81
N ALA A 25 5.27 -1.89 -4.65
CA ALA A 25 5.27 -0.98 -5.79
C ALA A 25 5.37 0.50 -5.37
N LEU A 26 4.78 0.87 -4.23
CA LEU A 26 4.79 2.24 -3.71
C LEU A 26 6.03 2.57 -2.86
N SER A 27 6.76 1.57 -2.33
CA SER A 27 8.01 1.76 -1.57
C SER A 27 9.03 2.69 -2.25
N PRO A 28 9.38 2.54 -3.54
CA PRO A 28 10.32 3.46 -4.19
C PRO A 28 9.78 4.89 -4.27
N ALA A 29 8.46 5.08 -4.49
CA ALA A 29 7.85 6.41 -4.51
C ALA A 29 7.87 7.07 -3.12
N MET A 30 7.61 6.30 -2.07
CA MET A 30 7.71 6.77 -0.68
C MET A 30 9.14 7.19 -0.34
N LEU A 31 10.14 6.39 -0.75
CA LEU A 31 11.55 6.71 -0.55
C LEU A 31 11.97 7.99 -1.30
N CYS A 32 11.59 8.13 -2.58
CA CYS A 32 11.87 9.33 -3.34
C CYS A 32 11.22 10.57 -2.72
N ALA A 33 9.97 10.45 -2.26
CA ALA A 33 9.27 11.54 -1.58
C ALA A 33 9.98 11.91 -0.27
N ASP A 34 10.43 10.93 0.52
CA ASP A 34 11.19 11.16 1.75
C ASP A 34 12.50 11.90 1.49
N ILE A 35 13.26 11.50 0.46
CA ILE A 35 14.46 12.22 0.02
C ILE A 35 14.13 13.67 -0.33
N LEU A 36 13.05 13.91 -1.07
CA LEU A 36 12.63 15.27 -1.44
C LEU A 36 12.19 16.13 -0.24
N THR A 37 11.80 15.52 0.88
CA THR A 37 11.51 16.28 2.12
C THR A 37 12.76 16.93 2.73
N SER A 38 13.95 16.41 2.41
CA SER A 38 15.24 16.96 2.85
C SER A 38 15.80 18.04 1.92
N HIS A 39 15.09 18.36 0.84
CA HIS A 39 15.55 19.32 -0.16
C HIS A 39 15.66 20.75 0.42
N SER A 40 16.62 21.54 -0.07
CA SER A 40 16.87 22.91 0.41
C SER A 40 15.74 23.88 0.08
N ASP A 41 15.06 23.66 -1.05
CA ASP A 41 13.89 24.41 -1.49
C ASP A 41 12.63 24.08 -0.66
N GLU A 42 12.03 25.10 -0.05
CA GLU A 42 10.81 24.99 0.76
C GLU A 42 9.60 24.52 -0.03
N SER A 43 9.45 24.96 -1.28
CA SER A 43 8.39 24.52 -2.16
C SER A 43 8.52 23.01 -2.41
N VAL A 44 9.72 22.54 -2.72
CA VAL A 44 9.98 21.10 -2.95
C VAL A 44 9.65 20.28 -1.71
N ARG A 45 10.06 20.71 -0.51
CA ARG A 45 9.72 20.02 0.74
C ARG A 45 8.21 19.95 0.98
N LYS A 46 7.48 21.04 0.72
CA LYS A 46 6.03 21.10 0.89
C LYS A 46 5.30 20.13 -0.04
N HIS A 47 5.71 20.09 -1.32
CA HIS A 47 5.15 19.14 -2.28
C HIS A 47 5.49 17.69 -1.91
N ALA A 48 6.72 17.43 -1.46
CA ALA A 48 7.16 16.12 -1.00
C ALA A 48 6.32 15.63 0.20
N GLY A 49 6.11 16.48 1.21
CA GLY A 49 5.24 16.15 2.35
C GLY A 49 3.81 15.82 1.92
N THR A 50 3.26 16.58 0.97
CA THR A 50 1.91 16.31 0.41
C THR A 50 1.85 14.93 -0.28
N ILE A 51 2.91 14.56 -1.01
CA ILE A 51 3.00 13.25 -1.68
C ILE A 51 3.06 12.13 -0.64
N VAL A 52 3.89 12.25 0.38
CA VAL A 52 3.99 11.26 1.48
C VAL A 52 2.63 11.07 2.15
N GLU A 53 1.98 12.17 2.56
CA GLU A 53 0.67 12.11 3.23
C GLU A 53 -0.41 11.44 2.35
N ALA A 54 -0.43 11.75 1.06
CA ALA A 54 -1.38 11.17 0.11
C ALA A 54 -1.16 9.66 -0.07
N LEU A 55 0.10 9.23 -0.22
CA LEU A 55 0.46 7.81 -0.34
C LEU A 55 0.12 7.02 0.92
N GLU A 56 0.42 7.57 2.09
CA GLU A 56 0.04 6.94 3.35
C GLU A 56 -1.47 6.85 3.53
N LYS A 57 -2.21 7.91 3.16
CA LYS A 57 -3.67 7.92 3.21
C LYS A 57 -4.23 6.84 2.29
N ALA A 58 -3.70 6.69 1.07
CA ALA A 58 -4.09 5.62 0.15
C ALA A 58 -3.84 4.22 0.75
N LEU A 59 -2.67 4.00 1.34
CA LEU A 59 -2.35 2.74 2.03
C LEU A 59 -3.26 2.45 3.23
N ARG A 60 -3.64 3.48 3.99
CA ARG A 60 -4.61 3.35 5.11
C ARG A 60 -6.02 3.02 4.61
N LEU A 61 -6.47 3.63 3.52
CA LEU A 61 -7.77 3.34 2.91
C LEU A 61 -7.83 1.90 2.38
N LEU A 62 -6.74 1.39 1.81
CA LEU A 62 -6.63 -0.01 1.38
C LEU A 62 -6.63 -1.02 2.54
N LYS A 63 -6.22 -0.60 3.74
CA LYS A 63 -6.24 -1.45 4.93
C LYS A 63 -7.63 -1.55 5.57
N LYS A 64 -8.50 -0.56 5.35
CA LYS A 64 -9.90 -0.69 5.75
C LYS A 64 -10.51 -1.80 4.90
N PRO A 65 -11.00 -2.90 5.49
CA PRO A 65 -11.83 -3.80 4.73
C PRO A 65 -12.97 -2.94 4.21
N THR A 66 -13.14 -2.89 2.89
CA THR A 66 -14.39 -2.45 2.29
C THR A 66 -15.43 -3.46 2.76
N SER A 67 -15.96 -3.25 3.96
CA SER A 67 -17.18 -3.89 4.41
C SER A 67 -18.27 -3.25 3.56
N SER A 68 -18.48 -3.79 2.37
CA SER A 68 -19.71 -3.59 1.63
C SER A 68 -20.82 -4.19 2.49
N GLN A 69 -21.53 -3.34 3.23
CA GLN A 69 -22.91 -3.58 3.63
C GLN A 69 -23.82 -2.90 2.61
#